data_AF-A0A961RSK4-F1
#
_entry.id   AF-A0A961RSK4-F1
#
_cell.length_a   1.000
_cell.length_b   1.000
_cell.length_c   1.000
_cell.angle_alpha   90.00
_cell.angle_beta   90.00
_cell.angle_gamma   90.00
#
_symmetry.space_group_name_H-M   'P 1'
#
loop_
_entity.id
_entity.type
_entity.pdbx_description
1 polymer ?
#
loop_
_entity_poly.entity_id
_entity_poly.type
_entity_poly.pdbx_seq_one_letter_code
_entity_poly.pdbx_strand_id
1 'polypeptide(L)'
;ITVVLNGIPADATVSGALFNPINGTWVTDAGTISSGGVTVTPAEDWSGTINVTVDAIATNIFLQDASTNGVPAPVDVVPVADGPAISFSTPGGEEDTSIAVNIGLALTDTNGSVNEQIQEPVVITVSGGATLSAGTDMGGGVWHLTQAELPGLTVTPAPDNGNDITIQIAATTIEPANGSVQTNTVSHVISVNEVADAPLVTALASSGDEDTAIALSGLSAILADADGSETLSVTLSGVPDGAILSAGANNGDGSWTIPAAALATLMLTPPHNFSGVVSLTLNAFSLETNGATNVSSLVFNLTVNPLADSAVITPLPQTGDQGEPIALNLNIQPGDINGSAPGENPAETVIMTLTGLGSQLVPTASGGGFTDNGGGSWTFTGTVAEANSVAVISDGFAGTSTIGVSLVMVDGASTGVPVTGNVVLTINPASDQVLNGSVMGETLSGAGGNDTINGLDGADILSGGAGSDTIDGGAGADQIAGGLGADILTGGLDNDTFIWQGIDILSGATDTITDFSTLENDVLDLSGLLTAFNAGTDVISDFVNLSVSGSDTIVQIDQSGSASFNVDVVTLQGVTGLDLATLYANGNITA
;
A
#
# COMPACT_ATOMS: atom_id res chain seq x y z
N ILE A 1 85.82 -33.46 64.88
CA ILE A 1 85.68 -34.06 63.54
C ILE A 1 85.07 -32.99 62.67
N THR A 2 85.79 -32.59 61.63
CA THR A 2 85.31 -31.63 60.64
C THR A 2 84.67 -32.42 59.50
N VAL A 3 83.52 -32.00 59.00
CA VAL A 3 82.83 -32.65 57.88
C VAL A 3 82.89 -31.71 56.68
N VAL A 4 83.28 -32.25 55.53
CA VAL A 4 83.31 -31.55 54.24
C VAL A 4 82.26 -32.17 53.33
N LEU A 5 81.42 -31.32 52.74
CA LEU A 5 80.39 -31.67 51.78
C LEU A 5 80.86 -31.19 50.39
N ASN A 6 80.85 -32.09 49.42
CA ASN A 6 81.20 -31.81 48.03
C ASN A 6 80.01 -32.15 47.12
N GLY A 7 80.00 -31.63 45.89
CA GLY A 7 79.00 -31.98 44.89
C GLY A 7 77.67 -31.22 45.00
N ILE A 8 77.61 -30.18 45.83
CA ILE A 8 76.47 -29.26 45.91
C ILE A 8 76.56 -28.23 44.76
N PRO A 9 75.51 -28.03 43.93
CA PRO A 9 75.47 -27.04 42.86
C PRO A 9 75.75 -25.62 43.35
N ALA A 10 76.34 -24.80 42.49
CA ALA A 10 76.76 -23.44 42.85
C ALA A 10 75.60 -22.46 43.09
N ASP A 11 74.44 -22.77 42.53
CA ASP A 11 73.16 -22.05 42.62
C ASP A 11 72.24 -22.57 43.73
N ALA A 12 72.60 -23.69 44.38
CA ALA A 12 71.91 -24.17 45.56
C ALA A 12 72.31 -23.33 46.80
N THR A 13 71.33 -23.03 47.65
CA THR A 13 71.56 -22.38 48.93
C THR A 13 71.77 -23.43 50.02
N VAL A 14 72.84 -23.27 50.81
CA VAL A 14 73.18 -24.20 51.89
C VAL A 14 73.12 -23.48 53.24
N SER A 15 72.36 -24.05 54.18
CA SER A 15 72.30 -23.60 55.57
C SER A 15 72.98 -24.62 56.49
N GLY A 16 73.53 -24.17 57.61
CA GLY A 16 74.19 -25.05 58.60
C GLY A 16 75.62 -25.50 58.25
N ALA A 17 76.19 -25.00 57.15
CA ALA A 17 77.58 -25.21 56.77
C ALA A 17 78.22 -23.91 56.25
N LEU A 18 79.53 -23.78 56.36
CA LEU A 18 80.29 -22.63 55.87
C LEU A 18 80.93 -22.96 54.52
N PHE A 19 80.71 -22.11 53.53
CA PHE A 19 81.31 -22.27 52.21
C PHE A 19 82.82 -21.99 52.25
N ASN A 20 83.61 -22.90 51.67
CA ASN A 20 85.03 -22.73 51.46
C ASN A 20 85.29 -22.29 50.01
N PRO A 21 85.60 -21.00 49.76
CA PRO A 21 85.78 -20.47 48.41
C PRO A 21 87.05 -20.98 47.72
N ILE A 22 87.98 -21.61 48.44
CA ILE A 22 89.27 -22.06 47.88
C ILE A 22 89.09 -23.32 47.03
N ASN A 23 88.18 -24.21 47.43
CA ASN A 23 87.97 -25.51 46.78
C ASN A 23 86.50 -25.81 46.47
N GLY A 24 85.59 -24.85 46.72
CA GLY A 24 84.16 -24.97 46.40
C GLY A 24 83.39 -25.95 47.28
N THR A 25 83.91 -26.29 48.46
CA THR A 25 83.29 -27.26 49.36
C THR A 25 82.58 -26.57 50.52
N TRP A 26 81.62 -27.25 51.14
CA TRP A 26 80.93 -26.76 52.34
C TRP A 26 81.47 -27.47 53.58
N VAL A 27 81.74 -26.75 54.65
CA VAL A 27 82.40 -27.29 55.85
C VAL A 27 81.53 -27.08 57.08
N THR A 28 81.36 -28.11 57.89
CA THR A 28 80.59 -28.07 59.14
C THR A 28 81.19 -29.04 60.18
N ASP A 29 80.59 -29.11 61.36
CA ASP A 29 80.97 -30.07 62.40
C ASP A 29 80.08 -31.33 62.41
N ALA A 30 80.60 -32.41 62.99
CA ALA A 30 79.89 -33.69 63.03
C ALA A 30 78.56 -33.65 63.84
N GLY A 31 78.43 -32.74 64.82
CA GLY A 31 77.20 -32.56 65.60
C GLY A 31 76.10 -31.91 64.77
N THR A 32 76.44 -30.94 63.93
CA THR A 32 75.51 -30.25 63.04
C THR A 32 74.97 -31.17 61.94
N ILE A 33 75.80 -32.05 61.37
CA ILE A 33 75.33 -33.07 60.40
C ILE A 33 74.45 -34.12 61.07
N SER A 34 74.87 -34.67 62.22
CA SER A 34 74.14 -35.76 62.89
C SER A 34 72.80 -35.33 63.50
N SER A 35 72.62 -34.04 63.75
CA SER A 35 71.33 -33.46 64.20
C SER A 35 70.40 -33.06 63.04
N GLY A 36 70.84 -33.22 61.79
CA GLY A 36 70.09 -32.77 60.60
C GLY A 36 70.09 -31.26 60.41
N GLY A 37 71.05 -30.55 61.00
CA GLY A 37 71.15 -29.08 60.98
C GLY A 37 71.67 -28.49 59.67
N VAL A 38 72.00 -29.31 58.67
CA VAL A 38 72.40 -28.85 57.33
C VAL A 38 71.27 -29.05 56.34
N THR A 39 70.89 -27.98 55.64
CA THR A 39 69.88 -28.04 54.58
C THR A 39 70.48 -27.53 53.27
N VAL A 40 70.21 -28.24 52.18
CA VAL A 40 70.52 -27.82 50.80
C VAL A 40 69.20 -27.54 50.12
N THR A 41 68.99 -26.29 49.70
CA THR A 41 67.83 -25.88 48.92
C THR A 41 68.32 -25.60 47.49
N PRO A 42 67.88 -26.39 46.49
CA PRO A 42 68.23 -26.18 45.09
C PRO A 42 67.83 -24.79 44.57
N ALA A 43 68.28 -24.45 43.36
CA ALA A 43 67.74 -23.29 42.66
C ALA A 43 66.22 -23.44 42.43
N GLU A 44 65.53 -22.31 42.25
CA GLU A 44 64.13 -22.30 41.82
C GLU A 44 63.99 -23.14 40.54
N ASP A 45 62.94 -23.96 40.49
CA ASP A 45 62.59 -24.84 39.38
C ASP A 45 63.61 -25.97 39.07
N TRP A 46 64.52 -26.29 40.00
CA TRP A 46 65.49 -27.38 39.83
C TRP A 46 64.98 -28.73 40.37
N SER A 47 65.12 -29.79 39.56
CA SER A 47 64.85 -31.18 39.94
C SER A 47 65.99 -32.14 39.56
N GLY A 48 66.04 -33.32 40.20
CA GLY A 48 67.04 -34.35 39.94
C GLY A 48 67.87 -34.76 41.16
N THR A 49 68.91 -35.55 40.94
CA THR A 49 69.78 -36.06 42.02
C THR A 49 70.99 -35.16 42.21
N ILE A 50 71.10 -34.52 43.38
CA ILE A 50 72.32 -33.86 43.81
C ILE A 50 73.25 -34.92 44.40
N ASN A 51 74.35 -35.21 43.72
CA ASN A 51 75.34 -36.18 44.16
C ASN A 51 76.29 -35.58 45.21
N VAL A 52 75.82 -35.42 46.45
CA VAL A 52 76.64 -34.93 47.55
C VAL A 52 77.58 -36.03 48.06
N THR A 53 78.84 -35.72 48.31
CA THR A 53 79.75 -36.59 49.06
C THR A 53 80.12 -35.97 50.40
N VAL A 54 80.07 -36.78 51.46
CA VAL A 54 80.35 -36.36 52.84
C VAL A 54 81.68 -36.96 53.29
N ASP A 55 82.68 -36.11 53.50
CA ASP A 55 84.01 -36.48 53.99
C ASP A 55 84.17 -36.08 55.46
N ALA A 56 84.32 -37.07 56.35
CA ALA A 56 84.63 -36.81 57.76
C ALA A 56 86.15 -36.80 57.98
N ILE A 57 86.69 -35.64 58.36
CA ILE A 57 88.12 -35.43 58.65
C ILE A 57 88.34 -35.46 60.17
N ALA A 58 89.05 -36.47 60.64
CA ALA A 58 89.53 -36.57 62.02
C ALA A 58 91.02 -36.27 62.08
N THR A 59 91.41 -35.23 62.81
CA THR A 59 92.82 -34.85 63.01
C THR A 59 93.31 -35.32 64.38
N ASN A 60 94.33 -36.18 64.41
CA ASN A 60 95.08 -36.49 65.62
C ASN A 60 96.24 -35.49 65.79
N ILE A 61 96.36 -34.89 66.98
CA ILE A 61 97.28 -33.79 67.33
C ILE A 61 98.76 -34.21 67.21
N PHE A 62 99.09 -35.49 67.02
CA PHE A 62 100.48 -35.97 67.00
C PHE A 62 100.98 -36.65 65.70
N LEU A 63 100.14 -36.89 64.67
CA LEU A 63 100.59 -37.62 63.46
C LEU A 63 100.12 -37.08 62.10
N GLN A 64 99.29 -36.03 62.04
CA GLN A 64 98.87 -35.40 60.76
C GLN A 64 98.33 -36.37 59.69
N ASP A 65 97.76 -37.50 60.10
CA ASP A 65 97.15 -38.47 59.20
C ASP A 65 95.64 -38.18 59.11
N ALA A 66 95.16 -37.87 57.91
CA ALA A 66 93.75 -37.60 57.64
C ALA A 66 93.16 -38.81 56.89
N SER A 67 92.27 -39.55 57.56
CA SER A 67 91.42 -40.54 56.90
C SER A 67 90.21 -39.81 56.32
N THR A 68 90.08 -39.82 55.00
CA THR A 68 88.88 -39.35 54.28
C THR A 68 88.23 -40.54 53.62
N ASN A 69 87.11 -41.00 54.17
CA ASN A 69 86.21 -41.92 53.46
C ASN A 69 84.99 -41.10 53.03
N GLY A 70 84.98 -40.66 51.78
CA GLY A 70 83.83 -39.99 51.20
C GLY A 70 82.67 -40.95 51.10
N VAL A 71 81.59 -40.65 51.83
CA VAL A 71 80.34 -41.40 51.74
C VAL A 71 79.42 -40.67 50.77
N PRO A 72 78.99 -41.30 49.67
CA PRO A 72 77.94 -40.75 48.81
C PRO A 72 76.63 -40.60 49.60
N ALA A 73 76.03 -39.42 49.52
CA ALA A 73 74.75 -39.08 50.09
C ALA A 73 73.92 -38.35 49.03
N PRO A 74 73.37 -39.07 48.03
CA PRO A 74 72.54 -38.44 47.01
C PRO A 74 71.32 -37.78 47.65
N VAL A 75 71.01 -36.55 47.22
CA VAL A 75 69.78 -35.84 47.58
C VAL A 75 68.92 -35.79 46.34
N ASP A 76 67.84 -36.56 46.35
CA ASP A 76 66.87 -36.57 45.25
C ASP A 76 65.84 -35.46 45.46
N VAL A 77 65.73 -34.57 44.48
CA VAL A 77 64.71 -33.54 44.41
C VAL A 77 63.65 -34.02 43.43
N VAL A 78 62.46 -34.27 43.97
CA VAL A 78 61.32 -34.77 43.19
C VAL A 78 60.84 -33.65 42.26
N PRO A 79 60.72 -33.89 40.95
CA PRO A 79 60.21 -32.87 40.04
C PRO A 79 58.72 -32.60 40.35
N VAL A 80 58.28 -31.37 40.22
CA VAL A 80 56.89 -30.97 40.42
C VAL A 80 56.49 -30.19 39.19
N ALA A 81 55.30 -30.44 38.63
CA ALA A 81 54.83 -29.69 37.49
C ALA A 81 54.58 -28.24 37.90
N ASP A 82 55.01 -27.30 37.07
CA ASP A 82 54.75 -25.88 37.19
C ASP A 82 53.61 -25.48 36.27
N GLY A 83 52.66 -24.67 36.76
CA GLY A 83 51.50 -24.28 35.96
C GLY A 83 51.93 -23.53 34.68
N PRO A 84 51.26 -23.76 33.54
CA PRO A 84 51.66 -23.13 32.28
C PRO A 84 51.38 -21.62 32.29
N ALA A 85 52.22 -20.85 31.59
CA ALA A 85 51.93 -19.46 31.28
C ALA A 85 50.88 -19.41 30.16
N ILE A 86 49.74 -18.76 30.43
CA ILE A 86 48.63 -18.59 29.49
C ILE A 86 48.60 -17.13 29.02
N SER A 87 48.71 -16.94 27.71
CA SER A 87 48.53 -15.65 27.04
C SER A 87 47.27 -15.66 26.20
N PHE A 88 46.57 -14.53 26.16
CA PHE A 88 45.33 -14.36 25.41
C PHE A 88 45.30 -12.99 24.74
N SER A 89 44.82 -12.93 23.51
CA SER A 89 44.45 -11.68 22.87
C SER A 89 43.31 -11.90 21.87
N THR A 90 42.41 -10.93 21.78
CA THR A 90 41.29 -10.92 20.84
C THR A 90 41.05 -9.48 20.37
N PRO A 91 40.65 -9.26 19.10
CA PRO A 91 40.23 -7.95 18.63
C PRO A 91 38.81 -7.55 19.08
N GLY A 92 38.02 -8.47 19.66
CA GLY A 92 36.56 -8.32 19.74
C GLY A 92 35.91 -8.46 18.37
N GLY A 93 34.58 -8.34 18.29
CA GLY A 93 33.87 -8.39 17.02
C GLY A 93 32.37 -8.16 17.16
N GLU A 94 31.67 -8.22 16.04
CA GLU A 94 30.22 -8.08 16.01
C GLU A 94 29.55 -9.41 16.37
N GLU A 95 28.33 -9.35 16.89
CA GLU A 95 27.48 -10.53 16.99
C GLU A 95 27.22 -11.18 15.61
N ASP A 96 26.77 -12.43 15.62
CA ASP A 96 26.59 -13.29 14.44
C ASP A 96 27.83 -13.56 13.58
N THR A 97 28.98 -13.04 14.00
CA THR A 97 30.25 -13.26 13.32
C THR A 97 31.24 -14.03 14.19
N SER A 98 32.13 -14.77 13.54
CA SER A 98 33.19 -15.49 14.24
C SER A 98 34.30 -14.53 14.66
N ILE A 99 34.59 -14.47 15.95
CA ILE A 99 35.61 -13.62 16.56
C ILE A 99 36.89 -14.43 16.77
N ALA A 100 38.03 -13.93 16.30
CA ALA A 100 39.31 -14.61 16.48
C ALA A 100 39.76 -14.57 17.96
N VAL A 101 40.23 -15.71 18.48
CA VAL A 101 40.82 -15.84 19.82
C VAL A 101 42.23 -16.41 19.71
N ASN A 102 43.21 -15.65 20.18
CA ASN A 102 44.62 -16.05 20.11
C ASN A 102 45.08 -16.51 21.49
N ILE A 103 45.20 -17.82 21.67
CA ILE A 103 45.65 -18.46 22.91
C ILE A 103 47.08 -18.96 22.71
N GLY A 104 48.00 -18.50 23.56
CA GLY A 104 49.37 -19.01 23.61
C GLY A 104 49.65 -19.68 24.95
N LEU A 105 50.21 -20.89 24.91
CA LEU A 105 50.63 -21.65 26.09
C LEU A 105 52.15 -21.81 26.06
N ALA A 106 52.81 -21.52 27.18
CA ALA A 106 54.24 -21.73 27.35
C ALA A 106 54.52 -22.47 28.67
N LEU A 107 55.51 -23.35 28.65
CA LEU A 107 56.05 -23.99 29.86
C LEU A 107 56.90 -22.99 30.64
N THR A 108 56.89 -23.12 31.96
CA THR A 108 57.59 -22.19 32.86
C THR A 108 59.01 -22.70 33.16
N ASP A 109 59.22 -24.01 33.26
CA ASP A 109 60.56 -24.60 33.38
C ASP A 109 61.30 -24.57 32.03
N THR A 110 62.45 -23.88 32.02
CA THR A 110 63.37 -23.82 30.88
C THR A 110 64.81 -24.22 31.25
N ASN A 111 65.10 -24.61 32.50
CA ASN A 111 66.47 -24.67 32.99
C ASN A 111 66.94 -26.02 33.58
N GLY A 112 66.12 -27.07 33.70
CA GLY A 112 66.70 -28.34 34.15
C GLY A 112 65.85 -29.60 34.25
N SER A 113 64.52 -29.55 34.42
CA SER A 113 63.73 -30.79 34.38
C SER A 113 63.58 -31.23 32.93
N VAL A 114 63.88 -32.50 32.66
CA VAL A 114 63.64 -33.06 31.33
C VAL A 114 62.17 -33.44 31.20
N ASN A 115 61.41 -32.52 30.60
CA ASN A 115 60.17 -32.74 29.86
C ASN A 115 58.84 -32.45 30.58
N GLU A 116 58.67 -31.28 31.20
CA GLU A 116 57.30 -30.79 31.39
C GLU A 116 56.55 -30.78 30.05
N GLN A 117 55.28 -31.18 30.07
CA GLN A 117 54.43 -31.18 28.89
C GLN A 117 53.09 -30.53 29.23
N ILE A 118 52.51 -29.82 28.26
CA ILE A 118 51.10 -29.44 28.36
C ILE A 118 50.28 -30.72 28.22
N GLN A 119 49.49 -31.02 29.25
CA GLN A 119 48.57 -32.13 29.28
C GLN A 119 47.30 -31.77 28.51
N GLU A 120 46.89 -32.66 27.61
CA GLU A 120 45.64 -32.55 26.87
C GLU A 120 44.47 -33.21 27.61
N PRO A 121 43.23 -32.70 27.46
CA PRO A 121 42.86 -31.51 26.68
C PRO A 121 43.08 -30.19 27.44
N VAL A 122 43.22 -29.10 26.70
CA VAL A 122 43.00 -27.74 27.21
C VAL A 122 41.50 -27.54 27.38
N VAL A 123 41.08 -27.15 28.58
CA VAL A 123 39.66 -26.94 28.90
C VAL A 123 39.32 -25.46 28.71
N ILE A 124 38.43 -25.16 27.77
CA ILE A 124 37.92 -23.81 27.54
C ILE A 124 36.46 -23.78 27.95
N THR A 125 36.08 -22.81 28.79
CA THR A 125 34.68 -22.53 29.10
C THR A 125 34.27 -21.19 28.51
N VAL A 126 33.20 -21.16 27.74
CA VAL A 126 32.61 -19.95 27.16
C VAL A 126 31.20 -19.71 27.71
N SER A 127 30.88 -18.45 28.02
CA SER A 127 29.54 -18.06 28.47
C SER A 127 28.58 -17.76 27.31
N GLY A 128 27.32 -17.46 27.62
CA GLY A 128 26.38 -16.88 26.65
C GLY A 128 25.91 -17.82 25.54
N GLY A 129 26.19 -19.13 25.62
CA GLY A 129 25.85 -20.08 24.57
C GLY A 129 26.76 -19.99 23.33
N ALA A 130 27.88 -19.26 23.43
CA ALA A 130 28.85 -19.14 22.35
C ALA A 130 29.46 -20.50 21.98
N THR A 131 29.87 -20.64 20.72
CA THR A 131 30.45 -21.86 20.16
C THR A 131 31.88 -21.64 19.71
N LEU A 132 32.71 -22.68 19.75
CA LEU A 132 34.08 -22.63 19.26
C LEU A 132 34.19 -23.31 17.89
N SER A 133 35.10 -22.81 17.04
CA SER A 133 35.33 -23.37 15.70
C SER A 133 36.05 -24.73 15.71
N ALA A 134 36.60 -25.15 16.84
CA ALA A 134 37.34 -26.39 17.01
C ALA A 134 37.21 -26.93 18.44
N GLY A 135 37.63 -28.17 18.65
CA GLY A 135 37.47 -28.88 19.91
C GLY A 135 36.18 -29.72 19.99
N THR A 136 36.05 -30.42 21.11
CA THR A 136 34.87 -31.24 21.44
C THR A 136 34.02 -30.51 22.46
N ASP A 137 32.77 -30.18 22.09
CA ASP A 137 31.77 -29.62 23.00
C ASP A 137 31.31 -30.67 24.02
N MET A 138 31.52 -30.37 25.30
CA MET A 138 31.12 -31.21 26.43
C MET A 138 29.75 -30.80 27.01
N GLY A 139 29.13 -29.76 26.44
CA GLY A 139 27.89 -29.15 26.90
C GLY A 139 28.10 -28.11 28.01
N GLY A 140 27.11 -27.23 28.18
CA GLY A 140 27.14 -26.19 29.22
C GLY A 140 28.22 -25.12 29.02
N GLY A 141 28.70 -24.94 27.78
CA GLY A 141 29.76 -23.99 27.44
C GLY A 141 31.17 -24.51 27.67
N VAL A 142 31.36 -25.78 28.05
CA VAL A 142 32.68 -26.39 28.29
C VAL A 142 33.15 -27.14 27.05
N TRP A 143 34.38 -26.84 26.62
CA TRP A 143 35.01 -27.40 25.43
C TRP A 143 36.37 -28.01 25.77
N HIS A 144 36.66 -29.17 25.17
CA HIS A 144 37.97 -29.81 25.24
C HIS A 144 38.70 -29.64 23.90
N LEU A 145 39.85 -28.97 23.93
CA LEU A 145 40.68 -28.72 22.75
C LEU A 145 42.02 -29.41 22.89
N THR A 146 42.58 -29.83 21.75
CA THR A 146 43.99 -30.15 21.62
C THR A 146 44.81 -28.88 21.37
N GLN A 147 46.09 -28.89 21.73
CA GLN A 147 47.02 -27.78 21.49
C GLN A 147 47.16 -27.45 20.00
N ALA A 148 46.94 -28.42 19.11
CA ALA A 148 46.94 -28.21 17.66
C ALA A 148 45.71 -27.46 17.14
N GLU A 149 44.63 -27.38 17.93
CA GLU A 149 43.38 -26.67 17.60
C GLU A 149 43.35 -25.23 18.12
N LEU A 150 44.33 -24.82 18.94
CA LEU A 150 44.43 -23.44 19.44
C LEU A 150 44.81 -22.42 18.34
N PRO A 151 45.74 -22.70 17.41
CA PRO A 151 46.05 -21.76 16.34
C PRO A 151 44.87 -21.55 15.40
N GLY A 152 44.43 -20.29 15.26
CA GLY A 152 43.31 -19.93 14.38
C GLY A 152 41.93 -20.22 14.96
N LEU A 153 41.83 -20.53 16.26
CA LEU A 153 40.56 -20.72 16.95
C LEU A 153 39.70 -19.45 16.86
N THR A 154 38.41 -19.63 16.58
CA THR A 154 37.41 -18.57 16.68
C THR A 154 36.31 -18.96 17.65
N VAL A 155 35.67 -17.95 18.22
CA VAL A 155 34.44 -18.07 19.00
C VAL A 155 33.32 -17.34 18.26
N THR A 156 32.17 -17.97 18.13
CA THR A 156 30.97 -17.34 17.56
C THR A 156 29.98 -17.13 18.70
N PRO A 157 29.49 -15.89 18.92
CA PRO A 157 28.39 -15.64 19.85
C PRO A 157 27.17 -16.54 19.57
N ALA A 158 26.29 -16.69 20.54
CA ALA A 158 24.98 -17.26 20.24
C ALA A 158 24.27 -16.36 19.20
N PRO A 159 23.41 -16.91 18.33
CA PRO A 159 22.61 -16.09 17.41
C PRO A 159 21.89 -14.99 18.17
N ASP A 160 21.91 -13.78 17.61
CA ASP A 160 21.14 -12.64 18.09
C ASP A 160 21.43 -12.35 19.59
N ASN A 161 22.71 -12.31 19.97
CA ASN A 161 23.14 -12.10 21.35
C ASN A 161 24.39 -11.20 21.44
N GLY A 162 24.12 -9.93 21.76
CA GLY A 162 25.14 -8.88 21.84
C GLY A 162 25.90 -8.83 23.17
N ASN A 163 25.63 -9.76 24.10
CA ASN A 163 26.32 -9.76 25.39
C ASN A 163 27.78 -10.21 25.26
N ASP A 164 28.67 -9.52 25.97
CA ASP A 164 30.08 -9.88 26.09
C ASP A 164 30.28 -11.36 26.50
N ILE A 165 31.21 -12.04 25.82
CA ILE A 165 31.53 -13.44 26.10
C ILE A 165 32.66 -13.51 27.12
N THR A 166 32.43 -14.17 28.25
CA THR A 166 33.50 -14.56 29.17
C THR A 166 34.10 -15.89 28.71
N ILE A 167 35.40 -15.90 28.42
CA ILE A 167 36.17 -17.10 28.10
C ILE A 167 37.13 -17.42 29.25
N GLN A 168 37.05 -18.64 29.78
CA GLN A 168 37.93 -19.16 30.80
C GLN A 168 38.78 -20.29 30.21
N ILE A 169 40.09 -20.16 30.29
CA ILE A 169 41.06 -21.12 29.74
C ILE A 169 41.76 -21.79 30.90
N ALA A 170 41.61 -23.10 31.03
CA ALA A 170 42.32 -23.92 32.00
C ALA A 170 43.27 -24.88 31.25
N ALA A 171 44.56 -24.71 31.49
CA ALA A 171 45.61 -25.55 30.92
C ALA A 171 46.40 -26.21 32.04
N THR A 172 46.70 -27.50 31.86
CA THR A 172 47.39 -28.33 32.85
C THR A 172 48.75 -28.71 32.30
N THR A 173 49.80 -28.60 33.10
CA THR A 173 51.11 -29.20 32.84
C THR A 173 51.22 -30.51 33.60
N ILE A 174 51.98 -31.44 33.04
CA ILE A 174 52.33 -32.71 33.67
C ILE A 174 53.84 -32.93 33.63
N GLU A 175 54.35 -33.43 34.74
CA GLU A 175 55.71 -33.97 34.84
C GLU A 175 55.64 -35.48 34.56
N PRO A 176 56.06 -35.96 33.38
CA PRO A 176 55.96 -37.38 33.01
C PRO A 176 56.82 -38.29 33.89
N ALA A 177 57.85 -37.77 34.56
CA ALA A 177 58.72 -38.57 35.42
C ALA A 177 57.98 -39.14 36.65
N ASN A 178 56.95 -38.44 37.16
CA ASN A 178 56.23 -38.87 38.37
C ASN A 178 54.72 -38.62 38.37
N GLY A 179 54.16 -38.03 37.30
CA GLY A 179 52.74 -37.74 37.17
C GLY A 179 52.25 -36.55 38.00
N SER A 180 53.15 -35.69 38.50
CA SER A 180 52.76 -34.42 39.13
C SER A 180 52.07 -33.54 38.09
N VAL A 181 51.01 -32.83 38.49
CA VAL A 181 50.23 -31.96 37.60
C VAL A 181 49.97 -30.62 38.26
N GLN A 182 49.95 -29.56 37.46
CA GLN A 182 49.50 -28.23 37.88
C GLN A 182 48.61 -27.60 36.82
N THR A 183 47.53 -26.97 37.26
CA THR A 183 46.57 -26.31 36.37
C THR A 183 46.54 -24.83 36.65
N ASN A 184 46.78 -24.02 35.61
CA ASN A 184 46.54 -22.58 35.65
C ASN A 184 45.24 -22.26 34.93
N THR A 185 44.55 -21.22 35.39
CA THR A 185 43.30 -20.77 34.80
C THR A 185 43.28 -19.26 34.66
N VAL A 186 42.93 -18.78 33.47
CA VAL A 186 42.79 -17.35 33.18
C VAL A 186 41.42 -17.09 32.56
N SER A 187 40.77 -15.98 32.95
CA SER A 187 39.50 -15.53 32.40
C SER A 187 39.68 -14.22 31.65
N HIS A 188 39.05 -14.10 30.49
CA HIS A 188 39.00 -12.89 29.69
C HIS A 188 37.58 -12.60 29.26
N VAL A 189 37.31 -11.32 29.01
CA VAL A 189 36.06 -10.85 28.42
C VAL A 189 36.34 -10.50 26.96
N ILE A 190 35.52 -11.02 26.07
CA ILE A 190 35.52 -10.74 24.63
C ILE A 190 34.37 -9.77 24.40
N SER A 191 34.69 -8.56 23.98
CA SER A 191 33.68 -7.56 23.65
C SER A 191 32.94 -7.95 22.38
N VAL A 192 31.62 -8.04 22.48
CA VAL A 192 30.72 -8.28 21.35
C VAL A 192 29.97 -6.97 21.08
N ASN A 193 29.99 -6.53 19.83
CA ASN A 193 29.23 -5.37 19.38
C ASN A 193 27.86 -5.82 18.86
N GLU A 194 26.80 -5.20 19.39
CA GLU A 194 25.41 -5.40 18.99
C GLU A 194 25.17 -4.93 17.53
N VAL A 195 24.39 -5.69 16.77
CA VAL A 195 24.00 -5.51 15.37
C VAL A 195 22.48 -5.64 15.24
N ALA A 196 21.81 -4.53 14.96
CA ALA A 196 20.36 -4.50 14.81
C ALA A 196 19.83 -5.49 13.73
N ASP A 197 18.86 -6.32 14.11
CA ASP A 197 18.20 -7.25 13.21
C ASP A 197 16.95 -6.69 12.54
N ALA A 198 16.66 -7.12 11.31
CA ALA A 198 15.51 -6.63 10.57
C ALA A 198 14.19 -7.17 11.18
N PRO A 199 13.25 -6.30 11.62
CA PRO A 199 11.99 -6.75 12.22
C PRO A 199 11.11 -7.56 11.24
N LEU A 200 10.25 -8.43 11.75
CA LEU A 200 9.25 -9.13 10.93
C LEU A 200 7.94 -8.32 10.87
N VAL A 201 7.49 -8.01 9.64
CA VAL A 201 6.27 -7.23 9.39
C VAL A 201 5.23 -7.99 8.57
N THR A 202 3.94 -7.80 8.89
CA THR A 202 2.81 -8.28 8.08
C THR A 202 1.78 -7.17 7.89
N ALA A 203 1.07 -7.21 6.77
CA ALA A 203 -0.07 -6.35 6.46
C ALA A 203 -0.95 -7.04 5.42
N LEU A 204 -2.25 -6.77 5.45
CA LEU A 204 -3.19 -7.23 4.43
C LEU A 204 -3.87 -6.03 3.78
N ALA A 205 -4.29 -6.21 2.52
CA ALA A 205 -5.16 -5.24 1.88
C ALA A 205 -6.47 -5.12 2.69
N SER A 206 -6.96 -3.90 2.83
CA SER A 206 -8.18 -3.59 3.58
C SER A 206 -9.11 -2.75 2.71
N SER A 207 -10.41 -2.80 2.99
CA SER A 207 -11.42 -1.98 2.32
C SER A 207 -12.52 -1.58 3.27
N GLY A 208 -13.09 -0.41 3.05
CA GLY A 208 -14.26 0.08 3.79
C GLY A 208 -14.82 1.34 3.14
N ASP A 209 -15.97 1.77 3.60
CA ASP A 209 -16.67 2.90 3.02
C ASP A 209 -16.08 4.21 3.55
N GLU A 210 -16.09 5.26 2.73
CA GLU A 210 -15.77 6.60 3.19
C GLU A 210 -16.69 7.06 4.33
N ASP A 211 -16.30 8.15 4.99
CA ASP A 211 -16.96 8.68 6.20
C ASP A 211 -17.05 7.73 7.41
N THR A 212 -16.44 6.56 7.30
CA THR A 212 -16.36 5.58 8.38
C THR A 212 -14.92 5.21 8.70
N ALA A 213 -14.69 4.78 9.93
CA ALA A 213 -13.38 4.27 10.33
C ALA A 213 -13.16 2.88 9.73
N ILE A 214 -12.11 2.72 8.92
CA ILE A 214 -11.75 1.47 8.24
C ILE A 214 -10.65 0.77 9.02
N ALA A 215 -10.86 -0.50 9.38
CA ALA A 215 -9.85 -1.29 10.07
C ALA A 215 -8.69 -1.67 9.14
N LEU A 216 -7.45 -1.42 9.57
CA LEU A 216 -6.25 -1.85 8.85
C LEU A 216 -5.87 -3.27 9.27
N SER A 217 -6.19 -4.22 8.40
CA SER A 217 -6.14 -5.65 8.73
C SER A 217 -4.75 -6.25 8.61
N GLY A 218 -4.43 -7.19 9.52
CA GLY A 218 -3.22 -8.00 9.45
C GLY A 218 -1.91 -7.26 9.75
N LEU A 219 -1.98 -6.05 10.32
CA LEU A 219 -0.80 -5.29 10.73
C LEU A 219 -0.10 -5.97 11.92
N SER A 220 1.18 -6.29 11.74
CA SER A 220 2.07 -6.76 12.81
C SER A 220 3.48 -6.25 12.56
N ALA A 221 4.20 -5.98 13.64
CA ALA A 221 5.64 -5.71 13.65
C ALA A 221 6.21 -6.29 14.95
N ILE A 222 7.18 -7.18 14.84
CA ILE A 222 7.89 -7.80 15.97
C ILE A 222 9.40 -7.82 15.69
N LEU A 223 10.22 -7.75 16.75
CA LEU A 223 11.66 -7.98 16.64
C LEU A 223 11.92 -9.43 16.21
N ALA A 224 13.05 -9.66 15.53
CA ALA A 224 13.41 -10.98 15.03
C ALA A 224 13.81 -11.91 16.18
N ASP A 225 14.43 -11.34 17.20
CA ASP A 225 14.93 -12.00 18.39
C ASP A 225 14.12 -11.57 19.65
N ALA A 226 14.55 -12.01 20.81
CA ALA A 226 13.85 -11.76 22.08
C ALA A 226 14.80 -11.61 23.27
N ASP A 227 16.11 -11.44 23.02
CA ASP A 227 17.09 -11.32 24.09
C ASP A 227 16.99 -9.96 24.80
N GLY A 228 16.34 -9.00 24.13
CA GLY A 228 15.96 -7.68 24.65
C GLY A 228 17.01 -6.60 24.40
N SER A 229 17.99 -6.88 23.55
CA SER A 229 19.01 -5.92 23.07
C SER A 229 18.37 -4.75 22.32
N GLU A 230 17.30 -4.97 21.54
CA GLU A 230 16.73 -3.91 20.70
C GLU A 230 15.37 -3.36 21.16
N THR A 231 15.10 -2.18 20.64
CA THR A 231 13.81 -1.50 20.77
C THR A 231 13.11 -1.39 19.43
N LEU A 232 11.81 -1.65 19.42
CA LEU A 232 10.98 -1.56 18.23
C LEU A 232 10.34 -0.17 18.10
N SER A 233 10.51 0.46 16.93
CA SER A 233 9.77 1.66 16.53
C SER A 233 9.00 1.38 15.24
N VAL A 234 7.75 1.85 15.15
CA VAL A 234 6.89 1.59 13.99
C VAL A 234 6.35 2.91 13.45
N THR A 235 6.42 3.07 12.14
CA THR A 235 5.78 4.17 11.42
C THR A 235 4.89 3.66 10.31
N LEU A 236 3.81 4.39 10.03
CA LEU A 236 2.94 4.17 8.89
C LEU A 236 3.01 5.42 8.01
N SER A 237 3.44 5.29 6.76
CA SER A 237 3.55 6.40 5.81
C SER A 237 2.59 6.24 4.63
N GLY A 238 2.31 7.34 3.93
CA GLY A 238 1.32 7.39 2.84
C GLY A 238 -0.10 7.67 3.34
N VAL A 239 -0.25 8.10 4.60
CA VAL A 239 -1.55 8.48 5.18
C VAL A 239 -1.99 9.80 4.53
N PRO A 240 -3.18 9.87 3.88
CA PRO A 240 -3.64 11.08 3.20
C PRO A 240 -3.81 12.27 4.15
N ASP A 241 -3.60 13.49 3.63
CA ASP A 241 -3.89 14.71 4.37
C ASP A 241 -5.38 14.77 4.75
N GLY A 242 -5.66 15.07 6.02
CA GLY A 242 -7.03 15.07 6.57
C GLY A 242 -7.49 13.72 7.12
N ALA A 243 -6.79 12.62 6.86
CA ALA A 243 -7.10 11.33 7.46
C ALA A 243 -6.71 11.28 8.95
N ILE A 244 -7.43 10.48 9.73
CA ILE A 244 -7.22 10.32 11.17
C ILE A 244 -7.01 8.84 11.50
N LEU A 245 -5.90 8.51 12.17
CA LEU A 245 -5.69 7.17 12.73
C LEU A 245 -6.26 7.08 14.15
N SER A 246 -6.80 5.91 14.51
CA SER A 246 -7.34 5.64 15.86
C SER A 246 -6.27 5.64 16.96
N ALA A 247 -4.99 5.51 16.59
CA ALA A 247 -3.86 5.54 17.49
C ALA A 247 -2.60 6.06 16.78
N GLY A 248 -1.62 6.50 17.56
CA GLY A 248 -0.36 7.03 17.08
C GLY A 248 -0.30 8.55 17.05
N ALA A 249 0.85 9.07 16.60
CA ALA A 249 1.12 10.49 16.51
C ALA A 249 1.44 10.87 15.05
N ASN A 250 0.74 11.89 14.53
CA ASN A 250 1.00 12.44 13.20
C ASN A 250 2.30 13.26 13.21
N ASN A 251 3.22 12.95 12.30
CA ASN A 251 4.51 13.63 12.18
C ASN A 251 4.46 14.88 11.27
N GLY A 252 3.34 15.12 10.57
CA GLY A 252 3.09 16.31 9.75
C GLY A 252 3.57 16.21 8.30
N ASP A 253 4.03 15.03 7.86
CA ASP A 253 4.57 14.76 6.52
C ASP A 253 3.90 13.56 5.83
N GLY A 254 2.68 13.19 6.27
CA GLY A 254 1.98 11.99 5.80
C GLY A 254 2.46 10.69 6.45
N SER A 255 3.35 10.77 7.43
CA SER A 255 3.75 9.65 8.29
C SER A 255 3.21 9.77 9.72
N TRP A 256 2.94 8.63 10.33
CA TRP A 256 2.50 8.50 11.71
C TRP A 256 3.37 7.54 12.48
N THR A 257 3.75 7.91 13.70
CA THR A 257 4.44 7.02 14.65
C THR A 257 3.40 6.21 15.43
N ILE A 258 3.44 4.88 15.32
CA ILE A 258 2.39 3.98 15.87
C ILE A 258 2.96 3.14 17.02
N PRO A 259 2.31 3.10 18.20
CA PRO A 259 2.66 2.11 19.22
C PRO A 259 2.42 0.69 18.70
N ALA A 260 3.41 -0.20 18.81
CA ALA A 260 3.31 -1.57 18.29
C ALA A 260 2.06 -2.33 18.80
N ALA A 261 1.67 -2.10 20.06
CA ALA A 261 0.47 -2.70 20.66
C ALA A 261 -0.87 -2.23 20.02
N ALA A 262 -0.88 -1.10 19.31
CA ALA A 262 -2.07 -0.56 18.66
C ALA A 262 -2.29 -1.11 17.24
N LEU A 263 -1.28 -1.75 16.63
CA LEU A 263 -1.35 -2.23 15.24
C LEU A 263 -2.54 -3.18 15.00
N ALA A 264 -2.81 -4.08 15.94
CA ALA A 264 -3.87 -5.08 15.81
C ALA A 264 -5.29 -4.49 15.75
N THR A 265 -5.48 -3.24 16.20
CA THR A 265 -6.78 -2.55 16.25
C THR A 265 -6.73 -1.19 15.56
N LEU A 266 -5.71 -0.94 14.74
CA LEU A 266 -5.52 0.35 14.10
C LEU A 266 -6.61 0.55 13.05
N MET A 267 -7.25 1.72 13.09
CA MET A 267 -8.25 2.12 12.12
C MET A 267 -7.82 3.43 11.49
N LEU A 268 -8.14 3.60 10.22
CA LEU A 268 -7.98 4.85 9.47
C LEU A 268 -9.38 5.38 9.15
N THR A 269 -9.68 6.59 9.60
CA THR A 269 -10.82 7.37 9.10
C THR A 269 -10.30 8.19 7.93
N PRO A 270 -10.78 7.95 6.70
CA PRO A 270 -10.38 8.73 5.53
C PRO A 270 -10.67 10.22 5.72
N PRO A 271 -10.05 11.11 4.93
CA PRO A 271 -10.56 12.47 4.78
C PRO A 271 -12.03 12.42 4.36
N HIS A 272 -12.80 13.45 4.72
CA HIS A 272 -14.16 13.60 4.22
C HIS A 272 -14.16 13.55 2.68
N ASN A 273 -15.13 12.82 2.13
CA ASN A 273 -15.41 12.79 0.69
C ASN A 273 -14.15 12.34 -0.07
N PHE A 274 -13.61 11.19 0.33
CA PHE A 274 -12.44 10.58 -0.29
C PHE A 274 -12.77 9.13 -0.57
N SER A 275 -12.88 8.81 -1.84
CA SER A 275 -12.94 7.44 -2.34
C SER A 275 -11.74 7.14 -3.24
N GLY A 276 -11.37 5.86 -3.33
CA GLY A 276 -10.26 5.39 -4.14
C GLY A 276 -9.23 4.56 -3.37
N VAL A 277 -8.06 4.34 -3.97
CA VAL A 277 -7.02 3.47 -3.40
C VAL A 277 -5.91 4.30 -2.78
N VAL A 278 -5.65 4.06 -1.49
CA VAL A 278 -4.53 4.61 -0.74
C VAL A 278 -3.43 3.56 -0.63
N SER A 279 -2.21 3.92 -1.02
CA SER A 279 -1.03 3.07 -0.83
C SER A 279 -0.33 3.45 0.48
N LEU A 280 -0.36 2.54 1.45
CA LEU A 280 0.24 2.71 2.76
C LEU A 280 1.52 1.87 2.87
N THR A 281 2.51 2.38 3.60
CA THR A 281 3.76 1.65 3.88
C THR A 281 3.94 1.54 5.38
N LEU A 282 3.99 0.30 5.89
CA LEU A 282 4.37 0.00 7.26
C LEU A 282 5.89 -0.14 7.33
N ASN A 283 6.56 0.71 8.10
CA ASN A 283 7.99 0.62 8.38
C ASN A 283 8.20 0.27 9.86
N ALA A 284 8.92 -0.82 10.12
CA ALA A 284 9.34 -1.21 11.46
C ALA A 284 10.86 -1.13 11.56
N PHE A 285 11.35 -0.44 12.59
CA PHE A 285 12.76 -0.22 12.88
C PHE A 285 13.13 -0.95 14.16
N SER A 286 14.21 -1.71 14.13
CA SER A 286 14.96 -2.11 15.33
C SER A 286 16.02 -1.06 15.62
N LEU A 287 16.25 -0.78 16.89
CA LEU A 287 17.27 0.15 17.36
C LEU A 287 18.00 -0.45 18.56
N GLU A 288 19.32 -0.55 18.40
CA GLU A 288 20.26 -1.00 19.42
C GLU A 288 20.62 0.09 20.42
N THR A 289 21.17 -0.33 21.57
CA THR A 289 21.69 0.60 22.58
C THR A 289 22.87 1.42 22.06
N ASN A 290 23.66 0.84 21.15
CA ASN A 290 24.77 1.53 20.47
C ASN A 290 24.32 2.50 19.35
N GLY A 291 23.02 2.52 19.02
CA GLY A 291 22.43 3.37 17.98
C GLY A 291 22.35 2.76 16.58
N ALA A 292 22.80 1.51 16.38
CA ALA A 292 22.60 0.78 15.14
C ALA A 292 21.10 0.55 14.89
N THR A 293 20.69 0.59 13.61
CA THR A 293 19.29 0.40 13.23
C THR A 293 19.15 -0.49 12.02
N ASN A 294 18.09 -1.28 11.98
CA ASN A 294 17.66 -2.02 10.81
C ASN A 294 16.17 -1.78 10.54
N VAL A 295 15.71 -2.00 9.31
CA VAL A 295 14.34 -1.65 8.91
C VAL A 295 13.72 -2.69 7.99
N SER A 296 12.45 -2.99 8.26
CA SER A 296 11.58 -3.74 7.36
C SER A 296 10.41 -2.86 6.92
N SER A 297 10.19 -2.81 5.60
CA SER A 297 9.13 -2.01 4.97
C SER A 297 8.17 -2.91 4.18
N LEU A 298 6.87 -2.73 4.37
CA LEU A 298 5.84 -3.45 3.64
C LEU A 298 4.77 -2.48 3.12
N VAL A 299 4.55 -2.51 1.80
CA VAL A 299 3.50 -1.74 1.13
C VAL A 299 2.22 -2.56 1.05
N PHE A 300 1.09 -1.94 1.38
CA PHE A 300 -0.25 -2.53 1.23
C PHE A 300 -1.26 -1.46 0.81
N ASN A 301 -2.38 -1.92 0.26
CA ASN A 301 -3.42 -1.03 -0.26
C ASN A 301 -4.62 -0.98 0.69
N LEU A 302 -5.16 0.22 0.86
CA LEU A 302 -6.46 0.48 1.46
C LEU A 302 -7.39 0.98 0.36
N THR A 303 -8.49 0.28 0.10
CA THR A 303 -9.54 0.74 -0.82
C THR A 303 -10.64 1.42 -0.02
N VAL A 304 -10.82 2.72 -0.24
CA VAL A 304 -11.95 3.49 0.30
C VAL A 304 -13.06 3.48 -0.74
N ASN A 305 -14.20 2.87 -0.39
CA ASN A 305 -15.34 2.75 -1.29
C ASN A 305 -16.16 4.05 -1.26
N PRO A 306 -16.66 4.50 -2.42
CA PRO A 306 -17.57 5.64 -2.49
C PRO A 306 -18.89 5.37 -1.76
N LEU A 307 -19.46 6.40 -1.14
CA LEU A 307 -20.71 6.37 -0.42
C LEU A 307 -21.57 7.58 -0.80
N ALA A 308 -22.60 7.34 -1.61
CA ALA A 308 -23.49 8.39 -2.08
C ALA A 308 -24.22 9.11 -0.94
N ASP A 309 -24.20 10.43 -0.97
CA ASP A 309 -24.81 11.28 0.03
C ASP A 309 -26.32 11.47 -0.13
N SER A 310 -26.98 11.93 0.93
CA SER A 310 -28.38 12.33 0.85
C SER A 310 -28.49 13.79 0.37
N ALA A 311 -29.22 14.02 -0.72
CA ALA A 311 -29.56 15.37 -1.17
C ALA A 311 -30.75 15.95 -0.38
N VAL A 312 -30.89 17.28 -0.43
CA VAL A 312 -32.10 17.99 -0.02
C VAL A 312 -32.72 18.65 -1.25
N ILE A 313 -34.02 18.45 -1.46
CA ILE A 313 -34.79 19.14 -2.50
C ILE A 313 -35.82 20.06 -1.88
N THR A 314 -35.98 21.25 -2.46
CA THR A 314 -36.94 22.27 -1.98
C THR A 314 -37.73 22.87 -3.14
N PRO A 315 -38.51 22.04 -3.87
CA PRO A 315 -39.28 22.51 -5.00
C PRO A 315 -40.31 23.58 -4.59
N LEU A 316 -40.49 24.57 -5.46
CA LEU A 316 -41.49 25.62 -5.32
C LEU A 316 -42.54 25.50 -6.44
N PRO A 317 -43.79 25.97 -6.24
CA PRO A 317 -44.75 26.06 -7.32
C PRO A 317 -44.23 26.91 -8.47
N GLN A 318 -44.44 26.44 -9.70
CA GLN A 318 -43.97 27.10 -10.93
C GLN A 318 -45.17 27.53 -11.77
N THR A 319 -44.99 28.61 -12.53
CA THR A 319 -45.98 29.08 -13.49
C THR A 319 -45.26 29.47 -14.77
N GLY A 320 -45.84 29.12 -15.90
CA GLY A 320 -45.34 29.50 -17.21
C GLY A 320 -46.45 29.43 -18.24
N ASP A 321 -46.11 29.75 -19.48
CA ASP A 321 -47.04 29.78 -20.59
C ASP A 321 -46.87 28.51 -21.43
N GLN A 322 -47.95 28.09 -22.08
CA GLN A 322 -47.92 26.94 -22.97
C GLN A 322 -46.90 27.12 -24.09
N GLY A 323 -46.18 26.05 -24.44
CA GLY A 323 -45.17 26.05 -25.50
C GLY A 323 -43.79 26.54 -25.08
N GLU A 324 -43.67 27.20 -23.92
CA GLU A 324 -42.39 27.67 -23.40
C GLU A 324 -41.80 26.69 -22.37
N PRO A 325 -40.46 26.55 -22.28
CA PRO A 325 -39.83 25.78 -21.22
C PRO A 325 -40.09 26.37 -19.83
N ILE A 326 -40.73 25.59 -18.95
CA ILE A 326 -41.01 25.99 -17.57
C ILE A 326 -40.07 25.25 -16.63
N ALA A 327 -39.09 25.96 -16.08
CA ALA A 327 -38.12 25.41 -15.14
C ALA A 327 -38.81 24.83 -13.89
N LEU A 328 -38.45 23.61 -13.49
CA LEU A 328 -39.01 22.97 -12.29
C LEU A 328 -38.44 23.55 -10.99
N ASN A 329 -37.27 24.19 -11.05
CA ASN A 329 -36.59 24.84 -9.93
C ASN A 329 -36.56 23.96 -8.67
N LEU A 330 -36.02 22.75 -8.82
CA LEU A 330 -36.00 21.71 -7.79
C LEU A 330 -35.15 22.10 -6.56
N ASN A 331 -34.21 23.02 -6.76
CA ASN A 331 -33.26 23.51 -5.76
C ASN A 331 -32.60 22.35 -4.99
N ILE A 332 -32.04 21.41 -5.76
CA ILE A 332 -31.31 20.25 -5.27
C ILE A 332 -30.00 20.76 -4.67
N GLN A 333 -29.80 20.49 -3.39
CA GLN A 333 -28.57 20.75 -2.65
C GLN A 333 -28.01 19.39 -2.21
N PRO A 334 -26.83 18.98 -2.71
CA PRO A 334 -26.17 17.76 -2.25
C PRO A 334 -25.79 17.89 -0.76
N GLY A 335 -25.69 16.76 -0.07
CA GLY A 335 -25.24 16.70 1.32
C GLY A 335 -23.82 17.24 1.47
N ASP A 336 -22.97 16.94 0.48
CA ASP A 336 -21.66 17.54 0.30
C ASP A 336 -21.69 18.80 -0.57
N ILE A 337 -21.31 19.94 0.02
CA ILE A 337 -21.22 21.24 -0.66
C ILE A 337 -19.82 21.54 -1.20
N ASN A 338 -18.85 20.62 -1.05
CA ASN A 338 -17.45 20.83 -1.42
C ASN A 338 -16.79 19.59 -2.03
N GLY A 339 -17.32 19.10 -3.16
CA GLY A 339 -16.63 18.19 -4.08
C GLY A 339 -15.37 18.81 -4.71
N SER A 340 -14.38 19.16 -3.89
CA SER A 340 -13.12 19.81 -4.28
C SER A 340 -11.92 19.24 -3.52
N ALA A 341 -12.10 18.15 -2.76
CA ALA A 341 -10.95 17.41 -2.26
C ALA A 341 -10.25 16.71 -3.45
N PRO A 342 -8.93 16.83 -3.62
CA PRO A 342 -8.20 16.11 -4.65
C PRO A 342 -8.33 14.60 -4.43
N GLY A 343 -9.09 13.91 -5.29
CA GLY A 343 -9.30 12.46 -5.20
C GLY A 343 -10.68 12.00 -5.63
N GLU A 344 -11.70 12.85 -5.49
CA GLU A 344 -13.05 12.56 -5.94
C GLU A 344 -13.16 12.63 -7.47
N ASN A 345 -13.17 11.47 -8.10
CA ASN A 345 -13.48 11.34 -9.51
C ASN A 345 -14.09 9.96 -9.77
N PRO A 346 -15.36 9.86 -10.21
CA PRO A 346 -16.22 10.94 -10.72
C PRO A 346 -16.98 11.72 -9.65
N ALA A 347 -17.43 12.93 -10.01
CA ALA A 347 -18.39 13.70 -9.21
C ALA A 347 -19.73 12.94 -9.09
N GLU A 348 -20.41 13.08 -7.96
CA GLU A 348 -21.72 12.46 -7.75
C GLU A 348 -22.71 12.83 -8.87
N THR A 349 -23.48 11.83 -9.29
CA THR A 349 -24.54 11.99 -10.28
C THR A 349 -25.91 11.82 -9.64
N VAL A 350 -26.94 12.21 -10.37
CA VAL A 350 -28.34 12.16 -9.97
C VAL A 350 -29.06 11.20 -10.89
N ILE A 351 -29.86 10.31 -10.29
CA ILE A 351 -30.95 9.65 -10.98
C ILE A 351 -32.25 10.19 -10.40
N MET A 352 -33.06 10.80 -11.26
CA MET A 352 -34.31 11.44 -10.87
C MET A 352 -35.47 10.91 -11.70
N THR A 353 -36.47 10.36 -11.05
CA THR A 353 -37.74 9.99 -11.67
C THR A 353 -38.76 11.12 -11.48
N LEU A 354 -39.26 11.64 -12.59
CA LEU A 354 -40.41 12.54 -12.65
C LEU A 354 -41.67 11.74 -12.98
N THR A 355 -42.77 12.02 -12.30
CA THR A 355 -44.06 11.35 -12.50
C THR A 355 -45.19 12.36 -12.58
N GLY A 356 -46.30 11.99 -13.22
CA GLY A 356 -47.46 12.88 -13.35
C GLY A 356 -47.35 13.88 -14.51
N LEU A 357 -46.46 13.64 -15.47
CA LEU A 357 -46.33 14.47 -16.67
C LEU A 357 -47.47 14.21 -17.67
N GLY A 358 -48.00 13.00 -17.73
CA GLY A 358 -48.95 12.61 -18.77
C GLY A 358 -48.30 12.58 -20.15
N SER A 359 -49.09 12.69 -21.23
CA SER A 359 -48.60 12.71 -22.62
C SER A 359 -48.35 14.12 -23.16
N GLN A 360 -48.79 15.16 -22.44
CA GLN A 360 -48.76 16.55 -22.89
C GLN A 360 -47.66 17.39 -22.22
N LEU A 361 -46.88 16.80 -21.33
CA LEU A 361 -45.76 17.47 -20.66
C LEU A 361 -44.49 16.70 -20.96
N VAL A 362 -43.53 17.40 -21.55
CA VAL A 362 -42.26 16.83 -21.99
C VAL A 362 -41.14 17.47 -21.17
N PRO A 363 -40.33 16.68 -20.45
CA PRO A 363 -39.21 17.23 -19.71
C PRO A 363 -38.01 17.49 -20.63
N THR A 364 -37.27 18.56 -20.33
CA THR A 364 -36.04 18.96 -21.02
C THR A 364 -35.00 19.43 -20.00
N ALA A 365 -33.72 19.45 -20.37
CA ALA A 365 -32.62 19.92 -19.53
C ALA A 365 -31.48 20.49 -20.39
N SER A 366 -30.58 21.27 -19.77
CA SER A 366 -29.39 21.80 -20.46
C SER A 366 -28.30 20.75 -20.74
N GLY A 367 -28.50 19.51 -20.29
CA GLY A 367 -27.57 18.39 -20.34
C GLY A 367 -28.16 17.16 -19.65
N GLY A 368 -27.38 16.09 -19.49
CA GLY A 368 -27.87 14.80 -19.01
C GLY A 368 -28.75 14.04 -20.02
N GLY A 369 -29.35 12.94 -19.58
CA GLY A 369 -30.18 12.06 -20.42
C GLY A 369 -31.56 11.82 -19.81
N PHE A 370 -32.59 11.86 -20.64
CA PHE A 370 -33.94 11.44 -20.28
C PHE A 370 -34.30 10.10 -20.93
N THR A 371 -34.92 9.24 -20.15
CA THR A 371 -35.56 8.01 -20.60
C THR A 371 -37.05 8.09 -20.27
N ASP A 372 -37.91 8.03 -21.29
CA ASP A 372 -39.35 7.83 -21.08
C ASP A 372 -39.61 6.40 -20.60
N ASN A 373 -40.27 6.26 -19.45
CA ASN A 373 -40.68 4.95 -18.91
C ASN A 373 -42.14 4.61 -19.27
N GLY A 374 -42.81 5.50 -20.03
CA GLY A 374 -44.22 5.42 -20.36
C GLY A 374 -45.14 5.90 -19.24
N GLY A 375 -46.40 6.18 -19.60
CA GLY A 375 -47.44 6.57 -18.64
C GLY A 375 -47.20 7.92 -17.94
N GLY A 376 -46.42 8.81 -18.54
CA GLY A 376 -46.08 10.12 -17.98
C GLY A 376 -45.03 10.06 -16.87
N SER A 377 -44.14 9.06 -16.93
CA SER A 377 -43.02 8.88 -16.00
C SER A 377 -41.69 8.94 -16.75
N TRP A 378 -40.79 9.82 -16.35
CA TRP A 378 -39.51 10.05 -17.01
C TRP A 378 -38.36 9.88 -16.03
N THR A 379 -37.27 9.26 -16.47
CA THR A 379 -36.04 9.12 -15.68
C THR A 379 -34.97 10.02 -16.26
N PHE A 380 -34.50 10.96 -15.47
CA PHE A 380 -33.34 11.80 -15.75
C PHE A 380 -32.09 11.18 -15.14
N THR A 381 -30.98 11.19 -15.87
CA THR A 381 -29.64 10.88 -15.37
C THR A 381 -28.66 11.99 -15.75
N GLY A 382 -27.86 12.47 -14.79
CA GLY A 382 -26.92 13.56 -15.04
C GLY A 382 -26.31 14.12 -13.77
N THR A 383 -25.67 15.28 -13.86
CA THR A 383 -25.14 16.01 -12.69
C THR A 383 -26.26 16.73 -11.93
N VAL A 384 -25.97 17.17 -10.69
CA VAL A 384 -26.89 18.02 -9.91
C VAL A 384 -27.21 19.33 -10.63
N ALA A 385 -26.23 19.92 -11.32
CA ALA A 385 -26.42 21.17 -12.05
C ALA A 385 -27.41 20.98 -13.22
N GLU A 386 -27.25 19.89 -13.98
CA GLU A 386 -28.17 19.55 -15.07
C GLU A 386 -29.56 19.18 -14.52
N ALA A 387 -29.65 18.44 -13.41
CA ALA A 387 -30.92 18.14 -12.74
C ALA A 387 -31.66 19.41 -12.29
N ASN A 388 -30.93 20.42 -11.79
CA ASN A 388 -31.51 21.73 -11.42
C ASN A 388 -31.91 22.58 -12.64
N SER A 389 -31.41 22.27 -13.84
CA SER A 389 -31.80 22.93 -15.09
C SER A 389 -33.07 22.35 -15.70
N VAL A 390 -33.60 21.24 -15.16
CA VAL A 390 -34.74 20.55 -15.73
C VAL A 390 -35.95 21.47 -15.81
N ALA A 391 -36.51 21.54 -17.01
CA ALA A 391 -37.72 22.25 -17.34
C ALA A 391 -38.74 21.29 -17.96
N VAL A 392 -39.97 21.73 -18.10
CA VAL A 392 -41.04 21.02 -18.79
C VAL A 392 -41.63 21.94 -19.84
N ILE A 393 -41.79 21.44 -21.06
CA ILE A 393 -42.53 22.09 -22.13
C ILE A 393 -43.89 21.42 -22.23
N SER A 394 -44.96 22.20 -22.40
CA SER A 394 -46.31 21.67 -22.56
C SER A 394 -46.73 21.65 -24.02
N ASP A 395 -47.20 20.50 -24.47
CA ASP A 395 -47.86 20.29 -25.76
C ASP A 395 -49.38 20.38 -25.57
N GLY A 396 -50.01 21.45 -26.06
CA GLY A 396 -51.47 21.56 -26.06
C GLY A 396 -52.15 21.68 -24.67
N PHE A 397 -51.41 21.56 -23.57
CA PHE A 397 -51.98 21.51 -22.22
C PHE A 397 -51.93 22.85 -21.52
N ALA A 398 -53.09 23.28 -21.01
CA ALA A 398 -53.23 24.40 -20.09
C ALA A 398 -53.96 23.96 -18.83
N GLY A 399 -53.52 24.45 -17.67
CA GLY A 399 -54.09 24.07 -16.38
C GLY A 399 -53.01 23.81 -15.32
N THR A 400 -53.39 23.11 -14.26
CA THR A 400 -52.46 22.77 -13.17
C THR A 400 -52.16 21.29 -13.18
N SER A 401 -50.86 20.94 -13.17
CA SER A 401 -50.37 19.58 -12.95
C SER A 401 -49.52 19.50 -11.70
N THR A 402 -49.45 18.32 -11.08
CA THR A 402 -48.53 18.05 -9.97
C THR A 402 -47.52 17.01 -10.44
N ILE A 403 -46.26 17.42 -10.52
CA ILE A 403 -45.15 16.56 -10.92
C ILE A 403 -44.53 15.99 -9.64
N GLY A 404 -44.59 14.67 -9.50
CA GLY A 404 -43.88 13.96 -8.44
C GLY A 404 -42.42 13.79 -8.81
N VAL A 405 -41.51 14.09 -7.89
CA VAL A 405 -40.06 13.98 -8.05
C VAL A 405 -39.55 12.96 -7.04
N SER A 406 -38.81 11.96 -7.52
CA SER A 406 -38.07 11.01 -6.70
C SER A 406 -36.63 11.00 -7.17
N LEU A 407 -35.69 11.37 -6.31
CA LEU A 407 -34.29 11.57 -6.66
C LEU A 407 -33.39 10.75 -5.76
N VAL A 408 -32.36 10.13 -6.33
CA VAL A 408 -31.23 9.53 -5.60
C VAL A 408 -29.93 10.13 -6.09
N MET A 409 -29.00 10.37 -5.16
CA MET A 409 -27.59 10.60 -5.50
C MET A 409 -26.94 9.26 -5.80
N VAL A 410 -25.96 9.27 -6.70
CA VAL A 410 -25.20 8.09 -7.10
C VAL A 410 -23.73 8.46 -7.11
N ASP A 411 -22.94 7.69 -6.36
CA ASP A 411 -21.50 7.76 -6.34
C ASP A 411 -20.89 6.39 -6.61
N GLY A 412 -20.25 6.25 -7.77
CA GLY A 412 -19.75 4.97 -8.28
C GLY A 412 -20.85 3.88 -8.31
N ALA A 413 -20.71 2.88 -7.44
CA ALA A 413 -21.68 1.79 -7.28
C ALA A 413 -22.68 2.02 -6.13
N SER A 414 -22.49 3.08 -5.34
CA SER A 414 -23.35 3.45 -4.23
C SER A 414 -24.52 4.29 -4.69
N THR A 415 -25.70 4.00 -4.16
CA THR A 415 -26.93 4.77 -4.40
C THR A 415 -27.48 5.24 -3.07
N GLY A 416 -27.67 6.56 -2.95
CA GLY A 416 -28.18 7.19 -1.74
C GLY A 416 -29.65 6.85 -1.48
N VAL A 417 -30.18 7.37 -0.37
CA VAL A 417 -31.59 7.21 -0.01
C VAL A 417 -32.45 8.11 -0.90
N PRO A 418 -33.56 7.60 -1.49
CA PRO A 418 -34.45 8.42 -2.30
C PRO A 418 -35.06 9.57 -1.50
N VAL A 419 -34.92 10.77 -2.05
CA VAL A 419 -35.64 11.96 -1.58
C VAL A 419 -36.79 12.27 -2.53
N THR A 420 -37.93 12.62 -1.94
CA THR A 420 -39.17 12.84 -2.70
C THR A 420 -39.73 14.22 -2.46
N GLY A 421 -40.37 14.77 -3.49
CA GLY A 421 -40.95 16.10 -3.47
C GLY A 421 -41.95 16.25 -4.61
N ASN A 422 -42.74 17.31 -4.57
CA ASN A 422 -43.72 17.60 -5.62
C ASN A 422 -43.53 19.03 -6.12
N VAL A 423 -43.61 19.21 -7.43
CA VAL A 423 -43.71 20.53 -8.07
C VAL A 423 -45.14 20.70 -8.54
N VAL A 424 -45.80 21.78 -8.10
CA VAL A 424 -47.08 22.20 -8.68
C VAL A 424 -46.77 23.12 -9.85
N LEU A 425 -47.18 22.72 -11.04
CA LEU A 425 -46.96 23.47 -12.28
C LEU A 425 -48.29 24.02 -12.77
N THR A 426 -48.39 25.35 -12.92
CA THR A 426 -49.54 26.03 -13.52
C THR A 426 -49.15 26.55 -14.90
N ILE A 427 -49.80 26.05 -15.94
CA ILE A 427 -49.55 26.42 -17.33
C ILE A 427 -50.70 27.28 -17.81
N ASN A 428 -50.38 28.51 -18.20
CA ASN A 428 -51.35 29.42 -18.78
C ASN A 428 -51.62 29.01 -20.24
N PRO A 429 -52.88 29.04 -20.70
CA PRO A 429 -53.19 28.77 -22.09
C PRO A 429 -52.55 29.83 -22.98
N ALA A 430 -51.96 29.39 -24.08
CA ALA A 430 -51.59 30.28 -25.17
C ALA A 430 -52.81 30.55 -26.08
N SER A 431 -52.71 31.56 -26.95
CA SER A 431 -53.85 32.01 -27.77
C SER A 431 -53.70 31.49 -29.18
N ASP A 432 -54.71 30.78 -29.69
CA ASP A 432 -54.77 30.39 -31.11
C ASP A 432 -54.67 31.62 -32.03
N GLN A 433 -53.67 31.61 -32.91
CA GLN A 433 -53.34 32.69 -33.84
C GLN A 433 -53.76 32.32 -35.27
N VAL A 434 -54.12 33.34 -36.05
CA VAL A 434 -54.25 33.22 -37.51
C VAL A 434 -53.22 34.15 -38.15
N LEU A 435 -52.17 33.56 -38.72
CA LEU A 435 -51.08 34.25 -39.37
C LEU A 435 -51.24 34.13 -40.88
N ASN A 436 -51.17 35.26 -41.58
CA ASN A 436 -51.21 35.30 -43.04
C ASN A 436 -49.98 36.06 -43.52
N GLY A 437 -49.16 35.41 -44.34
CA GLY A 437 -48.03 35.98 -45.06
C GLY A 437 -48.49 36.85 -46.24
N SER A 438 -47.59 37.05 -47.19
CA SER A 438 -47.83 37.90 -48.34
C SER A 438 -47.39 37.26 -49.65
N VAL A 439 -46.64 37.97 -50.48
CA VAL A 439 -46.10 37.44 -51.74
C VAL A 439 -44.57 37.39 -51.72
N MET A 440 -44.00 37.52 -50.53
CA MET A 440 -42.58 37.70 -50.26
C MET A 440 -42.16 36.60 -49.29
N GLY A 441 -40.92 36.12 -49.37
CA GLY A 441 -40.42 35.18 -48.36
C GLY A 441 -40.40 35.78 -46.95
N GLU A 442 -41.06 35.12 -46.01
CA GLU A 442 -41.33 35.57 -44.65
C GLU A 442 -40.95 34.52 -43.59
N THR A 443 -40.93 34.94 -42.33
CA THR A 443 -40.78 34.02 -41.19
C THR A 443 -41.96 34.22 -40.27
N LEU A 444 -42.79 33.18 -40.14
CA LEU A 444 -44.02 33.20 -39.34
C LEU A 444 -43.93 32.12 -38.25
N SER A 445 -44.34 32.47 -37.02
CA SER A 445 -44.34 31.56 -35.88
C SER A 445 -45.63 31.71 -35.07
N GLY A 446 -46.35 30.59 -34.89
CA GLY A 446 -47.58 30.51 -34.09
C GLY A 446 -47.32 30.59 -32.57
N ALA A 447 -46.16 30.08 -32.15
CA ALA A 447 -45.69 29.99 -30.77
C ALA A 447 -46.42 28.91 -29.95
N GLY A 448 -47.52 29.24 -29.29
CA GLY A 448 -48.27 28.24 -28.53
C GLY A 448 -49.75 28.42 -28.77
N GLY A 449 -50.50 27.32 -28.67
CA GLY A 449 -51.92 27.31 -29.05
C GLY A 449 -52.10 26.47 -30.31
N ASN A 450 -53.33 26.40 -30.82
CA ASN A 450 -53.59 25.71 -32.08
C ASN A 450 -53.69 26.77 -33.19
N ASP A 451 -52.57 27.00 -33.88
CA ASP A 451 -52.39 28.10 -34.80
C ASP A 451 -52.78 27.72 -36.22
N THR A 452 -53.16 28.73 -37.01
CA THR A 452 -53.36 28.62 -38.46
C THR A 452 -52.39 29.56 -39.16
N ILE A 453 -51.48 29.02 -39.96
CA ILE A 453 -50.43 29.77 -40.65
C ILE A 453 -50.58 29.57 -42.15
N ASN A 454 -50.78 30.66 -42.89
CA ASN A 454 -50.82 30.65 -44.36
C ASN A 454 -49.65 31.49 -44.89
N GLY A 455 -48.67 30.88 -45.55
CA GLY A 455 -47.51 31.54 -46.16
C GLY A 455 -47.87 32.37 -47.38
N LEU A 456 -48.71 31.80 -48.26
CA LEU A 456 -49.14 32.35 -49.56
C LEU A 456 -48.04 32.25 -50.63
N ASP A 457 -47.66 33.30 -51.35
CA ASP A 457 -46.54 33.19 -52.30
C ASP A 457 -45.25 33.61 -51.59
N GLY A 458 -44.13 32.95 -51.82
CA GLY A 458 -42.91 33.29 -51.10
C GLY A 458 -41.88 32.20 -51.13
N ALA A 459 -40.90 32.29 -50.26
CA ALA A 459 -40.09 31.17 -49.86
C ALA A 459 -39.95 31.36 -48.36
N ASP A 460 -40.88 30.74 -47.64
CA ASP A 460 -41.21 31.04 -46.27
C ASP A 460 -40.51 30.12 -45.29
N ILE A 461 -40.42 30.58 -44.05
CA ILE A 461 -40.01 29.78 -42.89
C ILE A 461 -41.18 29.81 -41.91
N LEU A 462 -41.92 28.71 -41.84
CA LEU A 462 -43.16 28.58 -41.09
C LEU A 462 -42.93 27.64 -39.90
N SER A 463 -43.32 28.09 -38.71
CA SER A 463 -43.25 27.28 -37.49
C SER A 463 -44.59 27.35 -36.75
N GLY A 464 -45.23 26.21 -36.53
CA GLY A 464 -46.45 26.13 -35.72
C GLY A 464 -46.14 26.47 -34.27
N GLY A 465 -45.27 25.68 -33.66
CA GLY A 465 -44.83 25.89 -32.29
C GLY A 465 -45.34 24.76 -31.41
N ALA A 466 -46.14 25.04 -30.40
CA ALA A 466 -46.71 24.01 -29.53
C ALA A 466 -48.25 24.02 -29.55
N GLY A 467 -48.83 22.89 -29.90
CA GLY A 467 -50.25 22.68 -30.09
C GLY A 467 -50.51 21.97 -31.41
N SER A 468 -51.78 21.78 -31.76
CA SER A 468 -52.13 21.19 -33.06
C SER A 468 -52.35 22.29 -34.08
N ASP A 469 -51.33 22.51 -34.90
CA ASP A 469 -51.26 23.61 -35.85
C ASP A 469 -51.74 23.18 -37.24
N THR A 470 -52.19 24.16 -38.02
CA THR A 470 -52.49 24.00 -39.45
C THR A 470 -51.64 24.99 -40.24
N ILE A 471 -50.72 24.46 -41.05
CA ILE A 471 -49.75 25.24 -41.81
C ILE A 471 -49.91 24.96 -43.31
N ASP A 472 -50.06 26.01 -44.10
CA ASP A 472 -50.11 26.01 -45.56
C ASP A 472 -49.01 26.94 -46.08
N GLY A 473 -47.98 26.36 -46.72
CA GLY A 473 -46.85 27.07 -47.32
C GLY A 473 -47.30 27.97 -48.46
N GLY A 474 -47.89 27.35 -49.48
CA GLY A 474 -48.56 28.04 -50.57
C GLY A 474 -47.80 27.88 -51.87
N ALA A 475 -47.08 28.89 -52.36
CA ALA A 475 -46.30 28.80 -53.58
C ALA A 475 -44.88 29.28 -53.38
N GLY A 476 -43.93 28.47 -53.84
CA GLY A 476 -42.51 28.69 -53.72
C GLY A 476 -41.89 27.77 -52.68
N ALA A 477 -40.56 27.79 -52.55
CA ALA A 477 -39.84 26.76 -51.79
C ALA A 477 -39.86 27.07 -50.29
N ASP A 478 -40.77 26.44 -49.55
CA ASP A 478 -41.02 26.73 -48.14
C ASP A 478 -40.30 25.77 -47.20
N GLN A 479 -40.01 26.25 -45.98
CA GLN A 479 -39.51 25.46 -44.87
C GLN A 479 -40.56 25.43 -43.77
N ILE A 480 -41.08 24.25 -43.46
CA ILE A 480 -42.24 24.06 -42.59
C ILE A 480 -41.85 23.16 -41.40
N ALA A 481 -42.00 23.69 -40.19
CA ALA A 481 -41.91 22.93 -38.96
C ALA A 481 -43.25 23.01 -38.23
N GLY A 482 -43.93 21.86 -38.04
CA GLY A 482 -45.13 21.79 -37.22
C GLY A 482 -44.80 22.16 -35.77
N GLY A 483 -43.87 21.41 -35.19
CA GLY A 483 -43.36 21.62 -33.83
C GLY A 483 -43.89 20.53 -32.90
N LEU A 484 -44.26 20.90 -31.68
CA LEU A 484 -44.87 19.99 -30.72
C LEU A 484 -46.37 19.91 -30.97
N GLY A 485 -46.88 18.70 -31.19
CA GLY A 485 -48.30 18.45 -31.33
C GLY A 485 -48.57 17.59 -32.54
N ALA A 486 -49.85 17.40 -32.88
CA ALA A 486 -50.23 16.72 -34.10
C ALA A 486 -50.65 17.76 -35.13
N ASP A 487 -49.78 18.03 -36.10
CA ASP A 487 -49.92 19.14 -37.03
C ASP A 487 -50.43 18.70 -38.40
N ILE A 488 -51.10 19.62 -39.09
CA ILE A 488 -51.52 19.46 -40.49
C ILE A 488 -50.69 20.40 -41.33
N LEU A 489 -49.83 19.83 -42.18
CA LEU A 489 -48.85 20.55 -42.98
C LEU A 489 -49.19 20.40 -44.47
N THR A 490 -49.15 21.51 -45.21
CA THR A 490 -49.33 21.57 -46.67
C THR A 490 -48.19 22.39 -47.23
N GLY A 491 -47.41 21.81 -48.13
CA GLY A 491 -46.28 22.50 -48.76
C GLY A 491 -46.77 23.49 -49.82
N GLY A 492 -47.57 22.98 -50.75
CA GLY A 492 -48.12 23.74 -51.86
C GLY A 492 -47.34 23.50 -53.16
N LEU A 493 -47.01 24.57 -53.88
CA LEU A 493 -46.28 24.50 -55.15
C LEU A 493 -44.79 24.73 -54.94
N ASP A 494 -43.99 24.09 -55.81
CA ASP A 494 -42.52 24.11 -55.76
C ASP A 494 -41.96 23.23 -54.63
N ASN A 495 -40.65 23.30 -54.37
CA ASN A 495 -39.95 22.28 -53.59
C ASN A 495 -39.90 22.63 -52.09
N ASP A 496 -40.73 21.97 -51.30
CA ASP A 496 -40.86 22.28 -49.87
C ASP A 496 -40.02 21.37 -48.98
N THR A 497 -39.65 21.87 -47.80
CA THR A 497 -38.88 21.13 -46.80
C THR A 497 -39.62 21.09 -45.48
N PHE A 498 -40.00 19.89 -45.05
CA PHE A 498 -40.64 19.64 -43.76
C PHE A 498 -39.58 19.23 -42.74
N ILE A 499 -39.50 19.94 -41.60
CA ILE A 499 -38.38 19.86 -40.67
C ILE A 499 -38.86 19.41 -39.29
N TRP A 500 -38.14 18.44 -38.70
CA TRP A 500 -38.34 18.02 -37.32
C TRP A 500 -37.07 18.17 -36.47
N GLN A 501 -37.26 18.54 -35.21
CA GLN A 501 -36.25 18.59 -34.16
C GLN A 501 -36.48 17.49 -33.12
N GLY A 502 -35.44 17.15 -32.36
CA GLY A 502 -35.51 16.08 -31.35
C GLY A 502 -36.63 16.22 -30.32
N ILE A 503 -37.17 17.42 -30.11
CA ILE A 503 -38.29 17.66 -29.20
C ILE A 503 -39.65 17.26 -29.77
N ASP A 504 -39.83 17.28 -31.10
CA ASP A 504 -41.13 17.16 -31.77
C ASP A 504 -41.73 15.76 -31.59
N ILE A 505 -40.88 14.74 -31.51
CA ILE A 505 -41.30 13.35 -31.29
C ILE A 505 -41.50 12.98 -29.81
N LEU A 506 -41.15 13.88 -28.86
CA LEU A 506 -41.20 13.57 -27.43
C LEU A 506 -42.63 13.49 -26.88
N SER A 507 -43.61 14.12 -27.53
CA SER A 507 -45.03 14.00 -27.17
C SER A 507 -45.67 12.70 -27.68
N GLY A 508 -45.02 12.02 -28.62
CA GLY A 508 -45.57 10.86 -29.33
C GLY A 508 -46.73 11.22 -30.28
N ALA A 509 -46.90 12.50 -30.60
CA ALA A 509 -47.80 12.95 -31.64
C ALA A 509 -47.20 12.67 -33.04
N THR A 510 -48.08 12.58 -34.05
CA THR A 510 -47.69 12.28 -35.44
C THR A 510 -48.33 13.31 -36.35
N ASP A 511 -47.51 13.95 -37.16
CA ASP A 511 -47.97 14.98 -38.11
C ASP A 511 -48.63 14.38 -39.34
N THR A 512 -49.34 15.21 -40.09
CA THR A 512 -49.92 14.86 -41.39
C THR A 512 -49.48 15.85 -42.45
N ILE A 513 -48.77 15.39 -43.48
CA ILE A 513 -48.52 16.17 -44.69
C ILE A 513 -49.59 15.83 -45.73
N THR A 514 -50.27 16.84 -46.26
CA THR A 514 -51.46 16.63 -47.10
C THR A 514 -51.15 16.48 -48.60
N ASP A 515 -49.97 16.90 -49.06
CA ASP A 515 -49.64 17.05 -50.48
C ASP A 515 -48.22 16.63 -50.90
N PHE A 516 -47.48 15.89 -50.06
CA PHE A 516 -46.09 15.49 -50.31
C PHE A 516 -45.86 14.92 -51.73
N SER A 517 -44.93 15.53 -52.46
CA SER A 517 -44.72 15.31 -53.88
C SER A 517 -43.25 15.12 -54.26
N THR A 518 -42.92 13.89 -54.66
CA THR A 518 -41.61 13.58 -55.26
C THR A 518 -41.42 14.21 -56.65
N LEU A 519 -42.48 14.75 -57.27
CA LEU A 519 -42.40 15.44 -58.57
C LEU A 519 -41.97 16.90 -58.40
N GLU A 520 -42.40 17.54 -57.32
CA GLU A 520 -41.96 18.88 -56.91
C GLU A 520 -40.60 18.86 -56.20
N ASN A 521 -40.15 17.68 -55.76
CA ASN A 521 -38.91 17.43 -55.02
C ASN A 521 -38.97 17.86 -53.56
N ASP A 522 -40.12 17.61 -52.92
CA ASP A 522 -40.29 17.85 -51.50
C ASP A 522 -39.31 17.01 -50.67
N VAL A 523 -38.93 17.56 -49.52
CA VAL A 523 -37.91 17.02 -48.62
C VAL A 523 -38.50 16.82 -47.24
N LEU A 524 -38.29 15.63 -46.69
CA LEU A 524 -38.46 15.33 -45.27
C LEU A 524 -37.10 15.43 -44.60
N ASP A 525 -36.88 16.49 -43.83
CA ASP A 525 -35.66 16.70 -43.07
C ASP A 525 -35.75 16.08 -41.68
N LEU A 526 -35.18 14.87 -41.57
CA LEU A 526 -35.11 14.07 -40.36
C LEU A 526 -33.76 14.25 -39.63
N SER A 527 -32.88 15.11 -40.12
CA SER A 527 -31.52 15.28 -39.55
C SER A 527 -31.53 15.74 -38.09
N GLY A 528 -32.56 16.51 -37.70
CA GLY A 528 -32.78 16.92 -36.31
C GLY A 528 -33.26 15.78 -35.39
N LEU A 529 -33.79 14.70 -35.96
CA LEU A 529 -34.25 13.50 -35.23
C LEU A 529 -33.18 12.40 -35.21
N LEU A 530 -32.38 12.28 -36.27
CA LEU A 530 -31.42 11.20 -36.50
C LEU A 530 -29.98 11.60 -36.18
N THR A 531 -29.77 12.29 -35.06
CA THR A 531 -28.45 12.84 -34.68
C THR A 531 -27.32 11.79 -34.52
N ALA A 532 -27.65 10.51 -34.36
CA ALA A 532 -26.70 9.40 -34.29
C ALA A 532 -26.34 8.80 -35.66
N PHE A 533 -27.07 9.16 -36.72
CA PHE A 533 -26.86 8.65 -38.06
C PHE A 533 -25.60 9.27 -38.70
N ASN A 534 -24.77 8.43 -39.30
CA ASN A 534 -23.61 8.84 -40.08
C ASN A 534 -23.69 8.27 -41.49
N ALA A 535 -23.99 9.12 -42.47
CA ALA A 535 -24.10 8.73 -43.88
C ALA A 535 -22.86 8.03 -44.48
N GLY A 536 -21.69 8.15 -43.83
CA GLY A 536 -20.45 7.48 -44.25
C GLY A 536 -20.30 6.03 -43.76
N THR A 537 -21.01 5.64 -42.71
CA THR A 537 -20.89 4.32 -42.07
C THR A 537 -22.20 3.56 -41.97
N ASP A 538 -23.32 4.26 -41.96
CA ASP A 538 -24.62 3.72 -41.58
C ASP A 538 -25.53 3.55 -42.79
N VAL A 539 -26.51 2.66 -42.66
CA VAL A 539 -27.50 2.40 -43.70
C VAL A 539 -28.81 3.04 -43.28
N ILE A 540 -29.38 3.89 -44.13
CA ILE A 540 -30.61 4.64 -43.81
C ILE A 540 -31.79 3.73 -43.41
N SER A 541 -31.85 2.50 -43.94
CA SER A 541 -32.89 1.53 -43.60
C SER A 541 -32.79 0.96 -42.19
N ASP A 542 -31.71 1.22 -41.46
CA ASP A 542 -31.60 0.87 -40.04
C ASP A 542 -32.22 1.95 -39.14
N PHE A 543 -32.43 3.15 -39.69
CA PHE A 543 -32.89 4.35 -38.99
C PHE A 543 -34.26 4.85 -39.45
N VAL A 544 -34.67 4.59 -40.69
CA VAL A 544 -35.95 5.02 -41.26
C VAL A 544 -36.68 3.83 -41.88
N ASN A 545 -37.98 3.75 -41.66
CA ASN A 545 -38.89 2.80 -42.29
C ASN A 545 -40.12 3.53 -42.87
N LEU A 546 -40.59 3.05 -44.02
CA LEU A 546 -41.82 3.53 -44.64
C LEU A 546 -42.85 2.40 -44.59
N SER A 547 -43.97 2.64 -43.91
CA SER A 547 -45.07 1.69 -43.82
C SER A 547 -46.32 2.23 -44.50
N VAL A 548 -47.10 1.38 -45.17
CA VAL A 548 -48.33 1.80 -45.85
C VAL A 548 -49.53 1.49 -44.96
N SER A 549 -50.36 2.50 -44.70
CA SER A 549 -51.63 2.38 -43.99
C SER A 549 -52.78 2.91 -44.86
N GLY A 550 -53.53 2.00 -45.48
CA GLY A 550 -54.60 2.40 -46.40
C GLY A 550 -54.07 3.09 -47.66
N SER A 551 -54.37 4.38 -47.82
CA SER A 551 -53.91 5.25 -48.91
C SER A 551 -52.68 6.08 -48.54
N ASP A 552 -52.16 5.91 -47.33
CA ASP A 552 -51.17 6.82 -46.75
C ASP A 552 -49.86 6.07 -46.49
N THR A 553 -48.76 6.81 -46.43
CA THR A 553 -47.45 6.30 -46.02
C THR A 553 -47.08 6.90 -44.68
N ILE A 554 -46.78 6.06 -43.69
CA ILE A 554 -46.28 6.47 -42.37
C ILE A 554 -44.76 6.36 -42.40
N VAL A 555 -44.09 7.47 -42.07
CA VAL A 555 -42.63 7.53 -41.88
C VAL A 555 -42.34 7.23 -40.43
N GLN A 556 -41.57 6.17 -40.21
CA GLN A 556 -41.18 5.70 -38.88
C GLN A 556 -39.67 5.77 -38.73
N ILE A 557 -39.20 6.05 -37.51
CA ILE A 557 -37.76 6.16 -37.23
C ILE A 557 -37.30 5.24 -36.09
N ASP A 558 -36.00 4.94 -36.09
CA ASP A 558 -35.23 4.39 -34.99
C ASP A 558 -33.95 5.23 -34.82
N GLN A 559 -33.91 6.03 -33.76
CA GLN A 559 -32.78 6.92 -33.50
C GLN A 559 -31.48 6.17 -33.15
N SER A 560 -31.56 4.88 -32.78
CA SER A 560 -30.43 4.06 -32.35
C SER A 560 -29.80 3.22 -33.46
N GLY A 561 -30.44 3.13 -34.64
CA GLY A 561 -29.98 2.28 -35.74
C GLY A 561 -30.12 0.77 -35.47
N SER A 562 -30.95 0.37 -34.51
CA SER A 562 -31.20 -1.03 -34.17
C SER A 562 -32.22 -1.72 -35.09
N ALA A 563 -32.82 -0.97 -36.03
CA ALA A 563 -33.96 -1.33 -36.86
C ALA A 563 -35.23 -1.67 -36.06
N SER A 564 -35.44 -1.01 -34.92
CA SER A 564 -36.65 -1.11 -34.09
C SER A 564 -37.51 0.15 -34.24
N PHE A 565 -38.35 0.20 -35.26
CA PHE A 565 -39.19 1.36 -35.58
C PHE A 565 -40.39 1.48 -34.63
N ASN A 566 -40.26 2.31 -33.60
CA ASN A 566 -41.27 2.52 -32.56
C ASN A 566 -41.81 3.96 -32.51
N VAL A 567 -41.35 4.84 -33.39
CA VAL A 567 -41.76 6.25 -33.46
C VAL A 567 -42.35 6.53 -34.83
N ASP A 568 -43.62 6.94 -34.88
CA ASP A 568 -44.32 7.42 -36.08
C ASP A 568 -44.15 8.95 -36.15
N VAL A 569 -43.37 9.43 -37.12
CA VAL A 569 -43.05 10.88 -37.24
C VAL A 569 -44.13 11.61 -38.01
N VAL A 570 -44.45 11.12 -39.21
CA VAL A 570 -45.38 11.81 -40.11
C VAL A 570 -46.15 10.82 -40.97
N THR A 571 -47.42 11.15 -41.21
CA THR A 571 -48.29 10.52 -42.18
C THR A 571 -48.31 11.34 -43.47
N LEU A 572 -47.86 10.75 -44.57
CA LEU A 572 -47.97 11.31 -45.91
C LEU A 572 -49.33 10.91 -46.49
N GLN A 573 -50.29 11.83 -46.44
CA GLN A 573 -51.67 11.56 -46.78
C GLN A 573 -51.83 11.31 -48.28
N GLY A 574 -52.50 10.22 -48.65
CA GLY A 574 -52.78 9.89 -50.05
C GLY A 574 -51.57 9.48 -50.89
N VAL A 575 -50.38 9.39 -50.29
CA VAL A 575 -49.13 9.00 -50.97
C VAL A 575 -48.81 7.55 -50.68
N THR A 576 -48.57 6.75 -51.72
CA THR A 576 -48.14 5.35 -51.61
C THR A 576 -47.09 4.99 -52.67
N GLY A 577 -46.43 3.84 -52.50
CA GLY A 577 -45.48 3.32 -53.49
C GLY A 577 -44.10 3.99 -53.46
N LEU A 578 -43.79 4.68 -52.37
CA LEU A 578 -42.47 5.27 -52.12
C LEU A 578 -41.43 4.17 -51.82
N ASP A 579 -40.19 4.43 -52.23
CA ASP A 579 -39.03 3.58 -51.95
C ASP A 579 -37.98 4.39 -51.19
N LEU A 580 -37.64 3.94 -49.98
CA LEU A 580 -36.74 4.67 -49.08
C LEU A 580 -35.36 4.94 -49.70
N ALA A 581 -34.79 3.94 -50.39
CA ALA A 581 -33.49 4.09 -51.02
C ALA A 581 -33.51 5.15 -52.13
N THR A 582 -34.60 5.20 -52.91
CA THR A 582 -34.82 6.20 -53.95
C THR A 582 -35.01 7.60 -53.35
N LEU A 583 -35.86 7.74 -52.32
CA LEU A 583 -36.08 9.02 -51.65
C LEU A 583 -34.79 9.59 -51.06
N TYR A 584 -34.02 8.74 -50.36
CA TYR A 584 -32.75 9.14 -49.77
C TYR A 584 -31.70 9.49 -50.83
N ALA A 585 -31.58 8.70 -51.90
CA ALA A 585 -30.63 8.99 -52.98
C ALA A 585 -30.96 10.26 -53.77
N ASN A 586 -32.23 10.62 -53.87
CA ASN A 586 -32.70 11.84 -54.54
C ASN A 586 -32.70 13.07 -53.64
N GLY A 587 -32.45 12.91 -52.34
CA GLY A 587 -32.49 14.00 -51.36
C GLY A 587 -33.89 14.38 -50.87
N ASN A 588 -34.91 13.56 -51.14
CA ASN A 588 -36.27 13.74 -50.60
C ASN A 588 -36.38 13.33 -49.12
N ILE A 589 -35.39 12.60 -48.60
CA ILE A 589 -35.20 12.37 -47.17
C ILE A 589 -33.77 12.79 -46.84
N THR A 590 -33.61 13.68 -45.86
CA THR A 590 -32.30 14.02 -45.27
C THR A 590 -32.24 13.50 -43.84
N ALA A 591 -31.08 12.99 -43.45
CA ALA A 591 -30.84 12.29 -42.19
C ALA A 591 -29.45 12.60 -41.65
#